data_AF-A0A2G8RTD0-F1
#
_entry.id   AF-A0A2G8RTD0-F1
#
_cell.length_a   1.000
_cell.length_b   1.000
_cell.length_c   1.000
_cell.angle_alpha   90.00
_cell.angle_beta   90.00
_cell.angle_gamma   90.00
#
_symmetry.space_group_name_H-M   'P 1'
#
loop_
_entity.id
_entity.type
_entity.pdbx_description
1 polymer ?
#
loop_
_entity_poly.entity_id
_entity_poly.type
_entity_poly.pdbx_seq_one_letter_code
_entity_poly.pdbx_strand_id
1 'polypeptide(L)'
;MDWALKEDRATMVITATSQPEFRYTDYQPNDFARHYHWPNCHLPSATSLPNSVQEAVPGRFVFHHLEDHGIHYPRTLREWARRLDQNFKGEVVEELQERYPQLCDPDNLAAFKRKWHYMFVYAEVGYARSYTALNCWTFTRPENVAEICS
;
A
#
# COMPACT_ATOMS: atom_id res chain seq x y z
N MET A 1 13.17 -12.47 2.94
CA MET A 1 12.14 -13.38 2.39
C MET A 1 12.74 -14.63 1.79
N ASP A 2 13.88 -14.53 1.10
CA ASP A 2 14.57 -15.68 0.48
C ASP A 2 14.72 -16.91 1.40
N TRP A 3 15.22 -16.73 2.63
CA TRP A 3 15.41 -17.82 3.60
C TRP A 3 14.12 -18.58 3.98
N ALA A 4 12.95 -17.96 3.81
CA ALA A 4 11.66 -18.54 4.19
C ALA A 4 10.99 -19.30 3.03
N LEU A 5 11.58 -19.26 1.83
CA LEU A 5 10.99 -19.79 0.61
C LEU A 5 11.74 -21.04 0.16
N LYS A 6 11.00 -22.01 -0.39
CA LYS A 6 11.59 -23.22 -1.00
C LYS A 6 12.62 -22.84 -2.06
N GLU A 7 13.71 -23.59 -2.12
CA GLU A 7 14.81 -23.31 -3.05
C GLU A 7 14.44 -23.67 -4.50
N ASP A 8 13.63 -24.70 -4.70
CA ASP A 8 13.40 -25.33 -6.00
C ASP A 8 12.13 -24.87 -6.74
N ARG A 9 11.12 -24.34 -6.04
CA ARG A 9 9.80 -24.10 -6.64
C ARG A 9 9.00 -22.95 -6.05
N ALA A 10 9.68 -22.01 -5.39
CA ALA A 10 8.98 -20.89 -4.78
C ALA A 10 8.52 -19.86 -5.82
N THR A 11 7.34 -19.30 -5.56
CA THR A 11 6.82 -18.09 -6.18
C THR A 11 6.54 -17.08 -5.07
N MET A 12 6.99 -15.85 -5.25
CA MET A 12 6.79 -14.73 -4.34
C MET A 12 5.96 -13.67 -5.05
N VAL A 13 4.80 -13.36 -4.48
CA VAL A 13 3.92 -12.29 -4.96
C VAL A 13 3.90 -11.19 -3.90
N ILE A 14 4.33 -10.00 -4.27
CA ILE A 14 4.37 -8.83 -3.40
C ILE A 14 3.41 -7.81 -3.97
N THR A 15 2.53 -7.25 -3.15
CA THR A 15 1.71 -6.09 -3.52
C THR A 15 1.96 -4.95 -2.54
N ALA A 16 2.14 -3.75 -3.07
CA ALA A 16 2.33 -2.55 -2.26
C ALA A 16 1.84 -1.31 -2.99
N THR A 17 1.32 -0.34 -2.22
CA THR A 17 1.20 1.03 -2.71
C THR A 17 2.59 1.53 -3.07
N SER A 18 2.72 2.15 -4.24
CA SER A 18 3.98 2.56 -4.82
C SER A 18 3.93 3.98 -5.37
N GLN A 19 5.10 4.59 -5.51
CA GLN A 19 5.29 5.84 -6.23
C GLN A 19 5.56 5.54 -7.72
N PRO A 20 5.00 6.32 -8.66
CA PRO A 20 5.44 6.26 -10.04
C PRO A 20 6.89 6.76 -10.15
N GLU A 21 7.62 6.31 -11.17
CA GLU A 21 9.06 6.59 -11.36
C GLU A 21 9.39 8.08 -11.28
N PHE A 22 8.57 8.94 -11.89
CA PHE A 22 8.83 10.38 -11.94
C PHE A 22 8.71 11.08 -10.58
N ARG A 23 8.13 10.42 -9.57
CA ARG A 23 8.01 10.93 -8.19
C ARG A 23 8.86 10.13 -7.19
N TYR A 24 9.37 8.98 -7.59
CA TYR A 24 10.12 8.12 -6.70
C TYR A 24 11.50 8.71 -6.40
N THR A 25 11.85 8.66 -5.12
CA THR A 25 13.15 9.01 -4.57
C THR A 25 13.39 8.14 -3.34
N ASP A 26 14.62 7.75 -3.03
CA ASP A 26 14.88 6.96 -1.82
C ASP A 26 14.48 7.73 -0.55
N TYR A 27 14.70 9.05 -0.56
CA TYR A 27 14.19 9.96 0.47
C TYR A 27 12.76 10.40 0.15
N GLN A 28 11.80 9.96 0.97
CA GLN A 28 10.37 10.26 0.80
C GLN A 28 9.95 11.40 1.74
N PRO A 29 9.45 12.54 1.23
CA PRO A 29 9.11 13.69 2.06
C PRO A 29 7.91 13.39 2.96
N ASN A 30 7.84 14.10 4.09
CA ASN A 30 6.69 14.03 4.99
C ASN A 30 5.47 14.71 4.36
N ASP A 31 4.53 13.90 3.87
CA ASP A 31 3.23 14.34 3.36
C ASP A 31 2.11 14.11 4.38
N PHE A 32 0.87 14.43 4.00
CA PHE A 32 -0.29 14.27 4.88
C PHE A 32 -0.46 12.81 5.34
N ALA A 33 -0.28 11.84 4.44
CA ALA A 33 -0.46 10.43 4.74
C ALA A 33 0.59 9.95 5.75
N ARG A 34 1.86 10.30 5.55
CA ARG A 34 2.95 9.98 6.48
C ARG A 34 2.84 10.69 7.82
N HIS A 35 2.39 11.93 7.81
CA HIS A 35 2.28 12.72 9.04
C HIS A 35 1.14 12.23 9.95
N TYR A 36 -0.01 11.86 9.36
CA TYR A 36 -1.21 11.55 10.16
C TYR A 36 -1.62 10.07 10.20
N HIS A 37 -1.24 9.24 9.23
CA HIS A 37 -1.74 7.85 9.13
C HIS A 37 -0.62 6.82 9.20
N TRP A 38 0.47 7.00 8.44
CA TRP A 38 1.55 6.03 8.36
C TRP A 38 2.93 6.67 8.55
N PRO A 39 3.30 7.01 9.81
CA PRO A 39 4.63 7.50 10.11
C PRO A 39 5.71 6.54 9.61
N ASN A 40 6.76 7.08 9.00
CA ASN A 40 7.91 6.33 8.48
C ASN A 40 7.60 5.37 7.31
N CYS A 41 6.43 5.48 6.68
CA CYS A 41 6.12 4.66 5.52
C CYS A 41 7.03 4.99 4.32
N HIS A 42 7.64 3.97 3.72
CA HIS A 42 8.37 4.05 2.47
C HIS A 42 7.56 3.35 1.37
N LEU A 43 7.44 4.01 0.22
CA LEU A 43 6.73 3.50 -0.95
C LEU A 43 7.78 3.19 -2.02
N PRO A 44 7.93 1.92 -2.47
CA PRO A 44 8.80 1.61 -3.59
C PRO A 44 8.22 2.20 -4.89
N SER A 45 8.96 2.09 -5.99
CA SER A 45 8.42 2.22 -7.35
C SER A 45 8.31 0.85 -8.03
N ALA A 46 7.63 0.82 -9.18
CA ALA A 46 7.52 -0.38 -10.00
C ALA A 46 8.90 -0.98 -10.35
N THR A 47 9.91 -0.12 -10.47
CA THR A 47 11.29 -0.47 -10.82
C THR A 47 12.23 -0.60 -9.62
N SER A 48 12.04 0.14 -8.52
CA SER A 48 12.98 0.09 -7.39
C SER A 48 12.94 -1.25 -6.66
N LEU A 49 11.75 -1.82 -6.47
CA LEU A 49 11.61 -3.11 -5.78
C LEU A 49 12.34 -4.26 -6.50
N PRO A 50 12.12 -4.53 -7.81
CA PRO A 50 12.83 -5.61 -8.49
C PRO A 50 14.34 -5.38 -8.52
N ASN A 51 14.82 -4.14 -8.64
CA ASN A 51 16.25 -3.83 -8.55
C ASN A 51 16.82 -4.20 -7.18
N SER A 52 16.16 -3.78 -6.09
CA SER A 52 16.59 -4.13 -4.73
C SER A 52 16.55 -5.64 -4.46
N VAL A 53 15.61 -6.38 -5.06
CA VAL A 53 15.60 -7.85 -4.98
C VAL A 53 16.85 -8.44 -5.63
N GLN A 54 17.23 -7.97 -6.84
CA GLN A 54 18.42 -8.48 -7.52
C GLN A 54 19.72 -8.09 -6.80
N GLU A 55 19.78 -6.92 -6.16
CA GLU A 55 20.93 -6.53 -5.34
C GLU A 55 21.05 -7.38 -4.07
N ALA A 56 19.94 -7.63 -3.38
CA ALA A 56 19.93 -8.35 -2.12
C ALA A 56 20.15 -9.86 -2.28
N VAL A 57 19.64 -10.45 -3.36
CA VAL A 57 19.74 -11.90 -3.63
C VAL A 57 20.02 -12.18 -5.11
N PRO A 58 21.25 -11.87 -5.59
CA PRO A 58 21.59 -11.92 -7.00
C PRO A 58 21.30 -13.27 -7.64
N GLY A 59 20.51 -13.27 -8.72
CA GLY A 59 20.19 -14.47 -9.52
C GLY A 59 19.29 -15.50 -8.84
N ARG A 60 18.85 -15.26 -7.59
CA ARG A 60 18.01 -16.22 -6.85
C ARG A 60 16.54 -16.23 -7.27
N PHE A 61 16.10 -15.18 -7.97
CA PHE A 61 14.73 -15.02 -8.44
C PHE A 61 14.69 -14.42 -9.84
N VAL A 62 13.79 -14.94 -10.67
CA VAL A 62 13.39 -14.38 -11.96
C VAL A 62 12.24 -13.41 -11.71
N PHE A 63 12.34 -12.18 -12.24
CA PHE A 63 11.22 -11.24 -12.22
C PHE A 63 10.24 -11.64 -13.32
N HIS A 64 9.10 -12.21 -12.91
CA HIS A 64 8.17 -12.90 -13.81
C HIS A 64 7.05 -11.98 -14.32
N HIS A 65 6.46 -11.17 -13.44
CA HIS A 65 5.31 -10.35 -13.81
C HIS A 65 5.22 -9.09 -12.95
N LEU A 66 4.68 -8.03 -13.57
CA LEU A 66 4.32 -6.78 -12.93
C LEU A 66 2.94 -6.36 -13.40
N GLU A 67 2.06 -6.10 -12.45
CA GLU A 67 0.73 -5.55 -12.69
C GLU A 67 0.54 -4.27 -11.85
N ASP A 68 -0.26 -3.32 -12.35
CA ASP A 68 -0.72 -2.16 -11.57
C ASP A 68 -2.24 -2.21 -11.38
N HIS A 69 -2.67 -2.40 -10.14
CA HIS A 69 -4.07 -2.42 -9.74
C HIS A 69 -4.61 -1.05 -9.32
N GLY A 70 -3.80 0.02 -9.45
CA GLY A 70 -4.11 1.37 -8.98
C GLY A 70 -5.44 1.91 -9.52
N ILE A 71 -5.85 1.50 -10.72
CA ILE A 71 -7.12 1.92 -11.35
C ILE A 71 -8.37 1.55 -10.54
N HIS A 72 -8.29 0.51 -9.70
CA HIS A 72 -9.43 0.07 -8.89
C HIS A 72 -9.57 0.88 -7.59
N TYR A 73 -8.48 1.48 -7.12
CA TYR A 73 -8.41 2.11 -5.80
C TYR A 73 -9.29 3.36 -5.63
N PRO A 74 -9.51 4.22 -6.65
CA PRO A 74 -10.43 5.35 -6.53
C PRO A 74 -11.85 4.91 -6.13
N ARG A 75 -12.36 3.82 -6.72
CA ARG A 75 -13.67 3.26 -6.33
C ARG A 75 -13.63 2.73 -4.89
N THR A 76 -12.56 2.04 -4.51
CA THR A 76 -12.37 1.52 -3.15
C THR A 76 -12.40 2.62 -2.10
N LEU A 77 -11.69 3.72 -2.33
CA LEU A 77 -11.62 4.85 -1.38
C LEU A 77 -12.95 5.58 -1.24
N ARG A 78 -13.71 5.77 -2.33
CA ARG A 78 -15.08 6.30 -2.25
C ARG A 78 -16.00 5.42 -1.42
N GLU A 79 -15.90 4.10 -1.60
CA GLU A 79 -16.70 3.15 -0.83
C GLU A 79 -16.33 3.16 0.65
N TRP A 80 -15.04 3.31 0.99
CA TRP A 80 -14.58 3.45 2.37
C TRP A 80 -15.10 4.75 3.01
N ALA A 81 -15.03 5.88 2.30
CA ALA A 81 -15.60 7.14 2.77
C ALA A 81 -17.11 7.01 3.06
N ARG A 82 -17.86 6.42 2.12
CA ARG A 82 -19.30 6.17 2.27
C ARG A 82 -19.61 5.30 3.50
N ARG A 83 -18.84 4.23 3.71
CA ARG A 83 -19.03 3.35 4.87
C ARG A 83 -18.63 4.01 6.18
N LEU A 84 -17.58 4.84 6.18
CA LEU A 84 -17.23 5.63 7.35
C LEU A 84 -18.41 6.53 7.76
N ASP A 85 -19.01 7.25 6.81
CA ASP A 85 -20.16 8.11 7.12
C ASP A 85 -21.37 7.38 7.69
N GLN A 86 -21.63 6.17 7.20
CA GLN A 86 -22.78 5.39 7.63
C GLN A 86 -22.58 4.76 9.02
N ASN A 87 -21.34 4.37 9.34
CA ASN A 87 -21.04 3.52 10.49
C ASN A 87 -20.28 4.24 11.61
N PHE A 88 -19.79 5.46 11.41
CA PHE A 88 -19.10 6.23 12.45
C PHE A 88 -20.10 6.86 13.44
N LYS A 89 -20.78 6.01 14.22
CA LYS A 89 -21.80 6.35 15.22
C LYS A 89 -22.02 5.16 16.17
N GLY A 90 -22.71 5.40 17.29
CA GLY A 90 -23.05 4.35 18.27
C GLY A 90 -21.80 3.68 18.83
N GLU A 91 -21.85 2.35 18.94
CA GLU A 91 -20.80 1.50 19.52
C GLU A 91 -19.38 1.82 18.99
N VAL A 92 -19.21 2.07 17.68
CA VAL A 92 -17.89 2.41 17.11
C VAL A 92 -17.31 3.70 17.71
N VAL A 93 -18.15 4.71 17.95
CA VAL A 93 -17.69 5.98 18.54
C VAL A 93 -17.49 5.82 20.04
N GLU A 94 -18.37 5.07 20.71
CA GLU A 94 -18.26 4.79 22.15
C GLU A 94 -16.96 4.04 22.47
N GLU A 95 -16.63 2.98 21.73
CA GLU A 95 -15.37 2.24 21.86
C GLU A 95 -14.14 3.12 21.60
N LEU A 96 -14.21 4.00 20.59
CA LEU A 96 -13.13 4.94 20.30
C LEU A 96 -12.90 5.93 21.44
N GLN A 97 -13.98 6.43 22.05
CA GLN A 97 -13.93 7.37 23.16
C GLN A 97 -13.44 6.73 24.45
N GLU A 98 -13.85 5.48 24.72
CA GLU A 98 -13.35 4.70 25.85
C GLU A 98 -11.84 4.47 25.73
N ARG A 99 -11.38 4.04 24.54
CA ARG A 99 -9.97 3.77 24.28
C ARG A 99 -9.12 5.03 24.22
N TYR A 100 -9.68 6.14 23.75
CA TYR A 100 -9.00 7.41 23.53
C TYR A 100 -9.80 8.56 24.15
N PRO A 101 -9.62 8.83 25.46
CA PRO A 101 -10.43 9.82 26.19
C PRO A 101 -10.43 11.22 25.59
N GLN A 102 -9.38 11.61 24.85
CA GLN A 102 -9.32 12.89 24.14
C GLN A 102 -10.36 13.02 23.02
N LEU A 103 -10.92 11.91 22.52
CA LEU A 103 -11.98 11.89 21.52
C LEU A 103 -13.38 12.06 22.14
N CYS A 104 -13.50 12.13 23.47
CA CYS A 104 -14.73 12.57 24.13
C CYS A 104 -15.02 14.05 23.84
N ASP A 105 -13.98 14.84 23.58
CA ASP A 105 -14.13 16.21 23.09
C ASP A 105 -14.70 16.20 21.66
N PRO A 106 -15.84 16.88 21.41
CA PRO A 106 -16.50 16.87 20.10
C PRO A 106 -15.63 17.42 18.96
N ASP A 107 -14.78 18.41 19.23
CA ASP A 107 -13.93 19.03 18.21
C ASP A 107 -12.79 18.08 17.81
N ASN A 108 -12.22 17.37 18.78
CA ASN A 108 -11.22 16.34 18.54
C ASN A 108 -11.78 15.16 17.76
N LEU A 109 -12.98 14.68 18.11
CA LEU A 109 -13.67 13.61 17.36
C LEU A 109 -13.97 14.04 15.93
N ALA A 110 -14.46 15.27 15.75
CA ALA A 110 -14.73 15.82 14.43
C ALA A 110 -13.43 15.99 13.61
N ALA A 111 -12.34 16.43 14.24
CA ALA A 111 -11.03 16.54 13.60
C ALA A 111 -10.48 15.16 13.18
N PHE A 112 -10.65 14.13 14.01
CA PHE A 112 -10.30 12.75 13.68
C PHE A 112 -11.04 12.27 12.44
N LYS A 113 -12.38 12.44 12.39
CA LYS A 113 -13.18 12.04 11.23
C LYS A 113 -12.80 12.82 9.98
N ARG A 114 -12.55 14.14 10.09
CA ARG A 114 -12.11 14.98 8.96
C ARG A 114 -10.78 14.55 8.36
N LYS A 115 -9.82 14.09 9.18
CA LYS A 115 -8.53 13.57 8.69
C LYS A 115 -8.71 12.34 7.80
N TRP A 116 -9.61 11.43 8.17
CA TRP A 116 -9.94 10.26 7.35
C TRP A 116 -10.62 10.66 6.03
N HIS A 117 -11.60 11.57 6.07
CA HIS A 117 -12.22 12.08 4.83
C HIS A 117 -11.20 12.69 3.89
N TYR A 118 -10.32 13.54 4.42
CA TYR A 118 -9.25 14.14 3.62
C TYR A 118 -8.33 13.06 3.04
N MET A 119 -7.93 12.06 3.84
CA MET A 119 -7.10 10.94 3.38
C MET A 119 -7.76 10.23 2.19
N PHE A 120 -9.04 9.86 2.30
CA PHE A 120 -9.72 9.12 1.21
C PHE A 120 -9.71 9.90 -0.10
N VAL A 121 -10.05 11.19 -0.08
CA VAL A 121 -10.04 12.03 -1.28
C VAL A 121 -8.62 12.28 -1.79
N TYR A 122 -7.68 12.53 -0.88
CA TYR A 122 -6.25 12.73 -1.19
C TYR A 122 -5.68 11.52 -1.94
N ALA A 123 -5.88 10.32 -1.40
CA ALA A 123 -5.43 9.08 -2.03
C ALA A 123 -6.21 8.77 -3.31
N GLU A 124 -7.51 9.07 -3.37
CA GLU A 124 -8.35 8.84 -4.56
C GLU A 124 -7.81 9.60 -5.74
N VAL A 125 -7.53 10.90 -5.56
CA VAL A 125 -6.92 11.75 -6.59
C VAL A 125 -5.51 11.27 -6.92
N GLY A 126 -4.75 10.81 -5.92
CA GLY A 126 -3.42 10.23 -6.10
C GLY A 126 -3.44 9.05 -7.09
N TYR A 127 -4.34 8.09 -6.87
CA TYR A 127 -4.52 6.95 -7.77
C TYR A 127 -5.13 7.34 -9.12
N ALA A 128 -6.17 8.18 -9.13
CA ALA A 128 -6.85 8.58 -10.37
C ALA A 128 -5.96 9.38 -11.33
N ARG A 129 -4.93 10.05 -10.82
CA ARG A 129 -3.94 10.81 -11.61
C ARG A 129 -2.62 10.07 -11.80
N SER A 130 -2.52 8.80 -11.38
CA SER A 130 -1.29 8.01 -11.42
C SER A 130 -0.11 8.70 -10.71
N TYR A 131 -0.40 9.46 -9.65
CA TYR A 131 0.62 9.99 -8.72
C TYR A 131 0.94 8.98 -7.62
N THR A 132 0.14 7.92 -7.54
CA THR A 132 0.28 6.76 -6.68
C THR A 132 -0.18 5.54 -7.48
N ALA A 133 0.55 4.43 -7.36
CA ALA A 133 0.22 3.17 -8.00
C ALA A 133 0.01 2.07 -6.94
N LEU A 134 -0.52 0.93 -7.37
CA LEU A 134 -0.66 -0.27 -6.53
C LEU A 134 -0.10 -1.44 -7.31
N ASN A 135 1.21 -1.58 -7.26
CA ASN A 135 1.89 -2.61 -8.03
C ASN A 135 1.80 -3.97 -7.34
N CYS A 136 1.75 -5.01 -8.17
CA CYS A 136 1.85 -6.40 -7.81
C CYS A 136 3.03 -7.01 -8.60
N TRP A 137 4.09 -7.40 -7.89
CA TRP A 137 5.28 -8.01 -8.46
C TRP A 137 5.27 -9.51 -8.20
N THR A 138 5.52 -10.29 -9.23
CA THR A 138 5.70 -11.74 -9.15
C THR A 138 7.15 -12.10 -9.44
N PHE A 139 7.76 -12.84 -8.53
CA PHE A 139 9.09 -13.40 -8.65
C PHE A 139 9.03 -14.91 -8.51
N THR A 140 9.80 -15.64 -9.30
CA THR A 140 9.85 -17.12 -9.27
C THR A 140 11.27 -17.61 -9.10
N ARG A 141 11.46 -18.76 -8.44
CA ARG A 141 12.74 -19.47 -8.51
C ARG A 141 13.05 -19.85 -9.96
N PRO A 142 14.31 -19.76 -10.42
CA PRO A 142 14.71 -20.27 -11.73
C PRO A 142 14.29 -21.73 -11.96
N GLU A 143 14.33 -22.54 -10.90
CA GLU A 143 13.98 -23.96 -10.89
C GLU A 143 12.47 -24.22 -10.88
N ASN A 144 11.66 -23.17 -10.72
CA ASN A 144 10.20 -23.28 -10.81
C ASN A 144 9.78 -23.37 -12.29
N VAL A 145 9.96 -24.55 -12.87
CA VAL A 145 9.69 -24.86 -14.29
C VAL A 145 8.22 -24.58 -14.63
N ALA A 146 7.96 -23.55 -15.43
CA ALA A 146 6.63 -23.22 -15.92
C ALA A 146 6.19 -24.13 -17.09
N GLU A 147 7.14 -24.58 -17.90
CA GLU A 147 6.93 -25.48 -19.03
C GLU A 147 8.10 -26.46 -19.14
N ILE A 148 7.81 -27.76 -19.24
CA ILE A 148 8.85 -28.79 -19.36
C ILE A 148 9.31 -28.81 -20.82
N CYS A 149 10.58 -28.50 -21.07
CA CYS A 149 11.17 -28.64 -22.40
C CYS A 149 11.10 -30.10 -22.87
N SER A 150 10.58 -30.32 -24.08
CA SER A 150 10.50 -31.63 -24.76
C SER A 150 11.84 -32.10 -25.30
#